data_AF-A0A370JY10-F1
#
_entry.id   AF-A0A370JY10-F1
#
_cell.length_a   1.000
_cell.length_b   1.000
_cell.length_c   1.000
_cell.angle_alpha   90.00
_cell.angle_beta   90.00
_cell.angle_gamma   90.00
#
_symmetry.space_group_name_H-M   'P 1'
#
loop_
_entity.id
_entity.type
_entity.pdbx_description
1 polymer ?
#
loop_
_entity_poly.entity_id
_entity_poly.type
_entity_poly.pdbx_seq_one_letter_code
_entity_poly.pdbx_strand_id
1 'polypeptide(L)'
;MILSGEPPAGALLIDCRPPAEYAQGHLEGALNLDLSGFRGRLRTEEELVQLERTLAELNGQIGAAPHRPVVVYDTGLTTRLAKTAFMLALGGLTVYLWPEGWAERATQTTPAQPQPTEPWARLNRDILLTADEILTTPGLLLLDVREPHEFATARIPGAKNLPLGTLGAKSAEDLGLAPGQVVGVHCRSGARSASAFWLLRQQGVQARNYLGSMLEWEAEADLPVER
;
A
#
# COMPACT_ATOMS: atom_id res chain seq x y z
N MET A 1 6.04 -1.96 7.94
CA MET A 1 6.63 -0.93 8.86
C MET A 1 7.56 -0.05 8.06
N ILE A 2 7.76 1.21 8.47
CA ILE A 2 8.72 2.12 7.82
C ILE A 2 10.04 2.05 8.59
N LEU A 3 11.13 1.72 7.89
CA LEU A 3 12.45 1.56 8.47
C LEU A 3 13.14 2.92 8.65
N SER A 4 13.80 3.09 9.79
CA SER A 4 14.70 4.21 10.10
C SER A 4 16.17 3.77 10.18
N GLY A 5 16.47 2.53 9.78
CA GLY A 5 17.78 1.90 9.93
C GLY A 5 17.92 0.67 9.03
N GLU A 6 18.79 -0.25 9.43
CA GLU A 6 19.07 -1.44 8.62
C GLU A 6 17.85 -2.37 8.45
N PRO A 7 17.69 -2.96 7.27
CA PRO A 7 16.63 -3.92 7.00
C PRO A 7 16.88 -5.26 7.71
N PRO A 8 15.84 -6.10 7.85
CA PRO A 8 16.01 -7.47 8.30
C PRO A 8 16.99 -8.24 7.42
N ALA A 9 17.84 -9.06 8.05
CA ALA A 9 18.77 -9.94 7.33
C ALA A 9 18.02 -10.93 6.43
N GLY A 10 18.58 -11.22 5.26
CA GLY A 10 17.99 -12.17 4.30
C GLY A 10 16.75 -11.66 3.56
N ALA A 11 16.40 -10.38 3.71
CA ALA A 11 15.27 -9.78 3.02
C ALA A 11 15.42 -9.87 1.49
N LEU A 12 14.29 -10.04 0.80
CA LEU A 12 14.20 -9.75 -0.63
C LEU A 12 14.13 -8.23 -0.80
N LEU A 13 15.07 -7.67 -1.55
CA LEU A 13 15.12 -6.23 -1.80
C LEU A 13 14.38 -5.90 -3.11
N ILE A 14 13.47 -4.93 -3.03
CA ILE A 14 12.69 -4.44 -4.17
C ILE A 14 12.97 -2.94 -4.35
N ASP A 15 13.58 -2.60 -5.47
CA ASP A 15 13.73 -1.23 -5.93
C ASP A 15 12.48 -0.84 -6.73
N CYS A 16 11.63 0.03 -6.16
CA CYS A 16 10.45 0.48 -6.89
C CYS A 16 10.68 1.79 -7.67
N ARG A 17 11.93 2.27 -7.79
CA ARG A 17 12.23 3.43 -8.65
C ARG A 17 12.06 3.08 -10.13
N PRO A 18 11.96 4.10 -11.01
CA PRO A 18 11.92 3.88 -12.45
C PRO A 18 13.13 3.04 -12.93
N PRO A 19 12.96 2.19 -13.97
CA PRO A 19 14.04 1.34 -14.47
C PRO A 19 15.32 2.10 -14.85
N ALA A 20 15.19 3.35 -15.30
CA ALA A 20 16.34 4.21 -15.63
C ALA A 20 17.18 4.59 -14.40
N GLU A 21 16.55 4.79 -13.23
CA GLU A 21 17.25 5.07 -11.98
C GLU A 21 17.86 3.79 -11.39
N TYR A 22 17.13 2.67 -11.46
CA TYR A 22 17.64 1.35 -11.08
C TYR A 22 18.91 0.97 -11.86
N ALA A 23 18.92 1.19 -13.18
CA ALA A 23 20.07 0.87 -14.04
C ALA A 23 21.32 1.73 -13.75
N GLN A 24 21.15 2.91 -13.16
CA GLN A 24 22.26 3.79 -12.76
C GLN A 24 22.95 3.33 -11.47
N GLY A 25 22.26 2.58 -10.63
CA GLY A 25 22.76 2.16 -9.32
C GLY A 25 21.64 1.62 -8.44
N HIS A 26 21.75 0.37 -7.98
CA HIS A 26 20.82 -0.28 -7.07
C HIS A 26 21.55 -1.14 -6.04
N LEU A 27 20.83 -1.59 -5.00
CA LEU A 27 21.40 -2.46 -3.96
C LEU A 27 21.69 -3.85 -4.52
N GLU A 28 22.70 -4.52 -3.96
CA GLU A 28 23.04 -5.89 -4.35
C GLU A 28 21.87 -6.86 -4.16
N GLY A 29 21.55 -7.60 -5.23
CA GLY A 29 20.44 -8.54 -5.26
C GLY A 29 19.04 -7.90 -5.32
N ALA A 30 18.92 -6.58 -5.44
CA ALA A 30 17.62 -5.92 -5.55
C ALA A 30 16.97 -6.13 -6.92
N LEU A 31 15.69 -6.48 -6.92
CA LEU A 31 14.87 -6.57 -8.12
C LEU A 31 14.17 -5.24 -8.39
N ASN A 32 14.05 -4.83 -9.65
CA ASN A 32 13.27 -3.66 -10.03
C ASN A 32 11.80 -4.03 -10.22
N LEU A 33 10.91 -3.48 -9.40
CA LEU A 33 9.47 -3.77 -9.45
C LEU A 33 8.64 -2.59 -8.93
N ASP A 34 7.70 -2.13 -9.75
CA ASP A 34 6.71 -1.11 -9.40
C ASP A 34 5.28 -1.66 -9.59
N LEU A 35 4.52 -1.75 -8.49
CA LEU A 35 3.11 -2.18 -8.50
C LEU A 35 2.14 -1.01 -8.27
N SER A 36 2.64 0.22 -8.21
CA SER A 36 1.83 1.43 -8.01
C SER A 36 0.85 1.69 -9.16
N GLY A 37 1.13 1.11 -10.32
CA GLY A 37 0.28 1.12 -11.51
C GLY A 37 -1.06 0.39 -11.33
N PHE A 38 -1.22 -0.49 -10.33
CA PHE A 38 -2.46 -1.26 -10.15
C PHE A 38 -3.70 -0.36 -10.09
N ARG A 39 -4.67 -0.63 -10.95
CA ARG A 39 -6.02 -0.06 -10.94
C ARG A 39 -6.96 -1.26 -11.10
N GLY A 40 -7.75 -1.54 -10.09
CA GLY A 40 -8.65 -2.68 -10.11
C GLY A 40 -9.83 -2.42 -9.19
N ARG A 41 -10.98 -2.95 -9.61
CA ARG A 41 -12.17 -3.09 -8.79
C ARG A 41 -12.01 -4.34 -7.92
N LEU A 42 -12.30 -4.22 -6.63
CA LEU A 42 -12.14 -5.28 -5.64
C LEU A 42 -13.40 -5.39 -4.78
N ARG A 43 -14.52 -5.74 -5.41
CA ARG A 43 -15.83 -5.81 -4.77
C ARG A 43 -16.35 -7.24 -4.70
N THR A 44 -16.20 -8.06 -5.74
CA THR A 44 -16.68 -9.46 -5.73
C THR A 44 -15.62 -10.47 -5.32
N GLU A 45 -16.04 -11.66 -4.88
CA GLU A 45 -15.12 -12.74 -4.52
C GLU A 45 -14.29 -13.22 -5.71
N GLU A 46 -14.87 -13.24 -6.92
CA GLU A 46 -14.14 -13.61 -8.13
C GLU A 46 -12.99 -12.63 -8.44
N GLU A 47 -13.21 -11.33 -8.26
CA GLU A 47 -12.18 -10.30 -8.45
C GLU A 47 -11.04 -10.47 -7.44
N LEU A 48 -11.37 -10.83 -6.20
CA LEU A 48 -10.41 -11.05 -5.12
C LEU A 48 -9.59 -12.32 -5.35
N VAL A 49 -10.22 -13.42 -5.77
CA VAL A 49 -9.54 -14.66 -6.16
C VAL A 49 -8.63 -14.44 -7.37
N GLN A 50 -9.06 -13.62 -8.34
CA GLN A 50 -8.22 -13.29 -9.49
C GLN A 50 -7.00 -12.46 -9.07
N LEU A 51 -7.18 -11.47 -8.19
CA LEU A 51 -6.06 -10.71 -7.63
C LEU A 51 -5.09 -11.62 -6.86
N GLU A 52 -5.60 -12.52 -6.02
CA GLU A 52 -4.77 -13.46 -5.26
C GLU A 52 -3.93 -14.33 -6.19
N ARG A 53 -4.50 -14.83 -7.29
CA ARG A 53 -3.77 -15.61 -8.30
C ARG A 53 -2.67 -14.81 -8.98
N THR A 54 -2.97 -13.57 -9.38
CA THR A 54 -1.97 -12.68 -9.99
C THR A 54 -0.83 -12.36 -9.01
N LEU A 55 -1.13 -12.13 -7.74
CA LEU A 55 -0.11 -11.94 -6.71
C LEU A 55 0.68 -13.23 -6.44
N ALA A 56 0.05 -14.40 -6.56
CA ALA A 56 0.72 -15.68 -6.39
C ALA A 56 1.76 -15.94 -7.49
N GLU A 57 1.39 -15.68 -8.75
CA GLU A 57 2.31 -15.74 -9.89
C GLU A 57 3.47 -14.77 -9.72
N LEU A 58 3.18 -13.51 -9.33
CA LEU A 58 4.21 -12.50 -9.05
C LEU A 58 5.17 -12.96 -7.95
N ASN A 59 4.66 -13.43 -6.82
CA ASN A 59 5.47 -13.89 -5.68
C ASN A 59 6.39 -15.04 -6.09
N GLY A 60 5.89 -16.00 -6.88
CA GLY A 60 6.69 -17.07 -7.46
C GLY A 60 7.80 -16.54 -8.37
N GLN A 61 7.48 -15.61 -9.28
CA GLN A 61 8.44 -15.03 -10.22
C GLN A 61 9.57 -14.25 -9.53
N ILE A 62 9.27 -13.48 -8.49
CA ILE A 62 10.27 -12.65 -7.79
C ILE A 62 11.04 -13.42 -6.70
N GLY A 63 10.70 -14.68 -6.45
CA GLY A 63 11.32 -15.50 -5.40
C GLY A 63 10.93 -15.08 -3.98
N ALA A 64 9.72 -14.56 -3.81
CA ALA A 64 9.18 -14.18 -2.50
C ALA A 64 8.59 -15.41 -1.80
N ALA A 65 8.81 -15.52 -0.49
CA ALA A 65 8.36 -16.65 0.33
C ALA A 65 7.72 -16.15 1.62
N PRO A 66 6.78 -16.90 2.26
CA PRO A 66 6.03 -16.40 3.42
C PRO A 66 6.90 -16.00 4.61
N HIS A 67 8.03 -16.69 4.79
CA HIS A 67 8.97 -16.50 5.89
C HIS A 67 10.12 -15.55 5.54
N ARG A 68 10.21 -15.10 4.28
CA ARG A 68 11.26 -14.18 3.82
C ARG A 68 10.71 -12.75 3.86
N PRO A 69 11.26 -11.85 4.68
CA PRO A 69 10.81 -10.47 4.69
C PRO A 69 11.12 -9.80 3.34
N VAL A 70 10.27 -8.86 2.94
CA VAL A 70 10.48 -8.05 1.75
C VAL A 70 10.70 -6.61 2.15
N VAL A 71 11.72 -5.98 1.59
CA VAL A 71 12.04 -4.57 1.80
C VAL A 71 11.88 -3.86 0.48
N VAL A 72 10.91 -2.95 0.41
CA VAL A 72 10.72 -2.07 -0.75
C VAL A 72 11.41 -0.75 -0.44
N TYR A 73 12.20 -0.23 -1.38
CA TYR A 73 12.91 1.03 -1.20
C TYR A 73 12.71 1.98 -2.38
N ASP A 74 12.76 3.27 -2.08
CA ASP A 74 12.65 4.41 -2.99
C ASP A 74 13.32 5.61 -2.30
N THR A 75 13.48 6.73 -3.01
CA THR A 75 13.98 7.98 -2.45
C THR A 75 12.82 8.75 -1.81
N GLY A 76 12.70 8.65 -0.49
CA GLY A 76 11.62 9.22 0.30
C GLY A 76 10.36 8.35 0.34
N LEU A 77 9.39 8.74 1.17
CA LEU A 77 8.11 8.03 1.31
C LEU A 77 7.14 8.39 0.18
N THR A 78 7.45 7.91 -1.03
CA THR A 78 6.61 8.16 -2.22
C THR A 78 5.31 7.34 -2.19
N THR A 79 4.29 7.77 -2.93
CA THR A 79 3.07 6.96 -3.13
C THR A 79 3.36 5.67 -3.89
N ARG A 80 4.41 5.66 -4.73
CA ARG A 80 4.91 4.49 -5.46
C ARG A 80 5.47 3.44 -4.50
N LEU A 81 6.35 3.85 -3.59
CA LEU A 81 6.87 3.02 -2.51
C LEU A 81 5.74 2.45 -1.66
N ALA A 82 4.87 3.32 -1.17
CA ALA A 82 3.77 2.94 -0.29
C ALA A 82 2.81 1.94 -0.96
N LYS A 83 2.42 2.20 -2.21
CA LYS A 83 1.49 1.34 -2.94
C LYS A 83 2.13 0.02 -3.37
N THR A 84 3.39 0.02 -3.81
CA THR A 84 4.12 -1.22 -4.11
C THR A 84 4.24 -2.10 -2.89
N ALA A 85 4.66 -1.52 -1.76
CA ALA A 85 4.72 -2.23 -0.48
C ALA A 85 3.34 -2.75 -0.03
N PHE A 86 2.28 -1.95 -0.22
CA PHE A 86 0.91 -2.36 0.12
C PHE A 86 0.46 -3.56 -0.71
N MET A 87 0.69 -3.58 -2.03
CA MET A 87 0.30 -4.71 -2.88
C MET A 87 1.01 -6.01 -2.50
N LEU A 88 2.30 -5.94 -2.17
CA LEU A 88 3.05 -7.10 -1.68
C LEU A 88 2.53 -7.59 -0.32
N ALA A 89 2.25 -6.66 0.61
CA ALA A 89 1.67 -7.00 1.91
C ALA A 89 0.26 -7.59 1.78
N LEU A 90 -0.52 -7.09 0.81
CA LEU A 90 -1.83 -7.61 0.48
C LEU A 90 -1.76 -9.05 -0.03
N GLY A 91 -0.69 -9.42 -0.74
CA GLY A 91 -0.41 -10.81 -1.15
C GLY A 91 0.05 -11.74 -0.03
N GLY A 92 0.14 -11.25 1.22
CA GLY A 92 0.50 -12.04 2.39
C GLY A 92 1.97 -11.94 2.81
N LEU A 93 2.76 -11.07 2.18
CA LEU A 93 4.17 -10.89 2.52
C LEU A 93 4.36 -10.02 3.76
N THR A 94 5.42 -10.30 4.52
CA THR A 94 5.90 -9.39 5.56
C THR A 94 6.73 -8.29 4.91
N VAL A 95 6.22 -7.05 4.89
CA VAL A 95 6.82 -5.94 4.12
C VAL A 95 7.30 -4.79 5.00
N TYR A 96 8.48 -4.27 4.64
CA TYR A 96 9.11 -3.09 5.19
C TYR A 96 9.35 -2.05 4.08
N LEU A 97 9.20 -0.77 4.43
CA LEU A 97 9.46 0.35 3.53
C LEU A 97 10.78 0.99 3.95
N TRP A 98 11.66 1.27 3.00
CA TRP A 98 12.96 1.87 3.26
C TRP A 98 13.15 3.14 2.44
N PRO A 99 12.71 4.30 2.95
CA PRO A 99 12.69 5.54 2.18
C PRO A 99 14.06 6.25 2.11
N GLU A 100 15.02 5.91 2.98
CA GLU A 100 16.30 6.61 3.08
C GLU A 100 17.40 5.73 3.69
N GLY A 101 18.66 6.14 3.61
CA GLY A 101 19.81 5.43 4.20
C GLY A 101 20.36 4.25 3.38
N TRP A 102 19.77 3.96 2.22
CA TRP A 102 20.23 2.90 1.31
C TRP A 102 21.12 3.43 0.16
N ALA A 103 21.02 4.71 -0.18
CA ALA A 103 21.56 5.29 -1.42
C ALA A 103 23.08 5.08 -1.62
N GLU A 104 23.90 5.22 -0.58
CA GLU A 104 25.36 5.05 -0.67
C GLU A 104 25.79 3.62 -1.02
N ARG A 105 24.92 2.63 -0.78
CA ARG A 105 25.15 1.22 -1.11
C ARG A 105 24.59 0.82 -2.47
N ALA A 106 23.86 1.71 -3.14
CA ALA A 106 23.22 1.43 -4.42
C ALA A 106 24.22 1.52 -5.58
N THR A 107 25.23 0.66 -5.57
CA THR A 107 26.38 0.70 -6.48
C THR A 107 26.29 -0.30 -7.63
N GLN A 108 25.32 -1.21 -7.59
CA GLN A 108 25.17 -2.23 -8.63
C GLN A 108 24.50 -1.66 -9.88
N THR A 109 24.97 -2.07 -11.05
CA THR A 109 24.42 -1.65 -12.35
C THR A 109 23.96 -2.82 -13.22
N THR A 110 24.31 -4.05 -12.83
CA THR A 110 23.86 -5.27 -13.50
C THR A 110 22.55 -5.73 -12.84
N PRO A 111 21.42 -5.80 -13.58
CA PRO A 111 20.15 -6.23 -13.02
C PRO A 111 20.25 -7.60 -12.35
N ALA A 112 19.76 -7.69 -11.11
CA ALA A 112 19.67 -8.95 -10.40
C ALA A 112 18.70 -9.90 -11.13
N GLN A 113 19.09 -11.17 -11.21
CA GLN A 113 18.20 -12.21 -11.72
C GLN A 113 17.35 -12.74 -10.56
N PRO A 114 16.02 -12.78 -10.69
CA PRO A 114 15.18 -13.40 -9.67
C PRO A 114 15.51 -14.88 -9.55
N GLN A 115 15.28 -15.43 -8.36
CA GLN A 115 15.35 -16.88 -8.11
C GLN A 115 13.90 -17.36 -7.87
N PRO A 116 13.21 -17.87 -8.91
CA PRO A 116 11.80 -18.18 -8.78
C PRO A 116 11.51 -19.26 -7.74
N THR A 117 10.35 -19.15 -7.11
CA THR A 117 9.78 -20.14 -6.20
C THR A 117 8.42 -20.62 -6.72
N GLU A 118 7.83 -21.61 -6.08
CA GLU A 118 6.44 -22.00 -6.35
C GLU A 118 5.50 -20.79 -6.17
N PRO A 119 4.54 -20.56 -7.09
CA PRO A 119 3.56 -19.50 -6.96
C PRO A 119 2.73 -19.65 -5.69
N TRP A 120 2.64 -18.58 -4.89
CA TRP A 120 1.82 -18.56 -3.70
C TRP A 120 1.40 -17.14 -3.32
N ALA A 121 0.18 -16.98 -2.85
CA ALA A 121 -0.25 -15.78 -2.15
C ALA A 121 -1.33 -16.19 -1.14
N ARG A 122 -1.51 -15.34 -0.13
CA ARG A 122 -2.68 -15.39 0.73
C ARG A 122 -3.15 -13.96 0.92
N LEU A 123 -4.31 -13.65 0.34
CA LEU A 123 -4.83 -12.30 0.37
C LEU A 123 -5.09 -11.87 1.82
N ASN A 124 -4.42 -10.81 2.25
CA ASN A 124 -4.55 -10.27 3.60
C ASN A 124 -5.80 -9.37 3.69
N ARG A 125 -6.94 -10.00 4.00
CA ARG A 125 -8.23 -9.32 4.17
C ARG A 125 -8.25 -8.31 5.32
N ASP A 126 -7.38 -8.47 6.31
CA ASP A 126 -7.33 -7.61 7.49
C ASP A 126 -6.82 -6.20 7.17
N ILE A 127 -6.09 -6.02 6.06
CA ILE A 127 -5.57 -4.71 5.64
C ILE A 127 -6.32 -4.12 4.44
N LEU A 128 -7.17 -4.91 3.79
CA LEU A 128 -8.01 -4.47 2.68
C LEU A 128 -9.37 -4.02 3.21
N LEU A 129 -9.99 -3.06 2.52
CA LEU A 129 -11.39 -2.70 2.71
C LEU A 129 -12.07 -2.67 1.34
N THR A 130 -13.27 -3.21 1.21
CA THR A 130 -14.09 -3.14 -0.01
C THR A 130 -15.23 -2.11 0.12
N ALA A 131 -15.85 -1.74 -1.01
CA ALA A 131 -17.00 -0.85 -1.01
C ALA A 131 -18.17 -1.40 -0.17
N ASP A 132 -18.46 -2.70 -0.27
CA ASP A 132 -19.55 -3.32 0.49
C ASP A 132 -19.26 -3.37 1.99
N GLU A 133 -17.99 -3.57 2.39
CA GLU A 133 -17.60 -3.48 3.80
C GLU A 133 -17.77 -2.07 4.34
N ILE A 134 -17.51 -1.03 3.55
CA ILE A 134 -17.77 0.37 3.95
C ILE A 134 -19.25 0.59 4.23
N LEU A 135 -20.14 0.07 3.38
CA LEU A 135 -21.60 0.22 3.56
C LEU A 135 -22.14 -0.58 4.75
N THR A 136 -21.58 -1.77 5.00
CA THR A 136 -22.15 -2.74 5.93
C THR A 136 -21.51 -2.73 7.31
N THR A 137 -20.38 -2.05 7.50
CA THR A 137 -19.68 -1.97 8.80
C THR A 137 -20.18 -0.78 9.62
N PRO A 138 -21.04 -0.97 10.65
CA PRO A 138 -21.57 0.13 11.42
C PRO A 138 -20.46 0.79 12.25
N GLY A 139 -20.42 2.12 12.26
CA GLY A 139 -19.46 2.87 13.06
C GLY A 139 -18.02 2.83 12.54
N LEU A 140 -17.78 2.34 11.32
CA LEU A 140 -16.47 2.44 10.67
C LEU A 140 -16.05 3.91 10.56
N LEU A 141 -14.89 4.26 11.13
CA LEU A 141 -14.26 5.53 10.86
C LEU A 141 -13.54 5.47 9.50
N LEU A 142 -14.16 6.06 8.48
CA LEU A 142 -13.58 6.17 7.15
C LEU A 142 -12.92 7.55 6.97
N LEU A 143 -11.65 7.57 6.60
CA LEU A 143 -10.87 8.78 6.36
C LEU A 143 -10.62 8.99 4.87
N ASP A 144 -11.05 10.15 4.38
CA ASP A 144 -10.72 10.62 3.05
C ASP A 144 -9.43 11.44 3.11
N VAL A 145 -8.35 10.88 2.56
CA VAL A 145 -7.02 11.51 2.62
C VAL A 145 -6.72 12.43 1.42
N ARG A 146 -7.75 12.77 0.64
CA ARG A 146 -7.66 13.77 -0.42
C ARG A 146 -7.60 15.19 0.13
N GLU A 147 -7.34 16.14 -0.76
CA GLU A 147 -7.36 17.55 -0.40
C GLU A 147 -8.79 18.04 -0.09
N PRO A 148 -8.97 19.07 0.77
CA PRO A 148 -10.30 19.52 1.19
C PRO A 148 -11.23 19.90 0.03
N HIS A 149 -10.68 20.46 -1.05
CA HIS A 149 -11.46 20.82 -2.24
C HIS A 149 -11.99 19.59 -3.00
N GLU A 150 -11.23 18.49 -3.04
CA GLU A 150 -11.69 17.23 -3.63
C GLU A 150 -12.82 16.62 -2.80
N PHE A 151 -12.68 16.63 -1.47
CA PHE A 151 -13.69 16.13 -0.52
C PHE A 151 -14.99 16.95 -0.55
N ALA A 152 -14.88 18.27 -0.66
CA ALA A 152 -16.04 19.16 -0.77
C ALA A 152 -16.78 19.01 -2.11
N THR A 153 -16.13 18.50 -3.16
CA THR A 153 -16.76 18.32 -4.49
C THR A 153 -17.61 17.06 -4.55
N ALA A 154 -17.08 15.95 -4.05
CA ALA A 154 -17.74 14.65 -4.02
C ALA A 154 -17.03 13.75 -3.01
N ARG A 155 -17.75 13.06 -2.14
CA ARG A 155 -17.18 12.17 -1.10
C ARG A 155 -18.09 10.99 -0.78
N ILE A 156 -17.49 9.97 -0.17
CA ILE A 156 -18.22 8.85 0.43
C ILE A 156 -19.01 9.37 1.64
N PRO A 157 -20.32 9.09 1.76
CA PRO A 157 -21.13 9.53 2.88
C PRO A 157 -20.54 9.11 4.23
N GLY A 158 -20.52 10.02 5.19
CA GLY A 158 -19.95 9.78 6.52
C GLY A 158 -18.42 9.74 6.62
N ALA A 159 -17.68 9.79 5.50
CA ALA A 159 -16.21 9.89 5.54
C ALA A 159 -15.77 11.22 6.17
N LYS A 160 -14.65 11.21 6.91
CA LYS A 160 -14.02 12.42 7.46
C LYS A 160 -12.81 12.80 6.63
N ASN A 161 -12.71 14.07 6.23
CA ASN A 161 -11.53 14.52 5.51
C ASN A 161 -10.33 14.67 6.45
N LEU A 162 -9.25 13.96 6.14
CA LEU A 162 -7.98 14.07 6.83
C LEU A 162 -6.84 13.98 5.79
N PRO A 163 -6.46 15.11 5.16
CA PRO A 163 -5.51 15.12 4.05
C PRO A 163 -4.19 14.43 4.41
N LEU A 164 -3.61 13.71 3.44
CA LEU A 164 -2.37 12.93 3.65
C LEU A 164 -1.23 13.76 4.25
N GLY A 165 -1.08 15.03 3.85
CA GLY A 165 -0.06 15.92 4.41
C GLY A 165 -0.19 16.13 5.93
N THR A 166 -1.42 16.08 6.45
CA THR A 166 -1.68 16.19 7.90
C THR A 166 -1.23 14.93 8.65
N LEU A 167 -1.44 13.75 8.07
CA LEU A 167 -1.03 12.46 8.64
C LEU A 167 0.49 12.31 8.72
N GLY A 168 1.23 12.96 7.83
CA GLY A 168 2.70 13.00 7.89
C GLY A 168 3.26 13.96 8.94
N ALA A 169 2.44 14.90 9.44
CA ALA A 169 2.89 15.99 10.31
C ALA A 169 2.40 15.88 11.76
N LYS A 170 1.39 15.06 12.04
CA LYS A 170 0.75 14.93 13.36
C LYS A 170 0.70 13.48 13.83
N SER A 171 0.68 13.29 15.14
CA SER A 171 0.45 11.97 15.71
C SER A 171 -1.01 11.53 15.55
N ALA A 172 -1.26 10.23 15.59
CA ALA A 172 -2.60 9.65 15.55
C ALA A 172 -3.46 10.18 16.71
N GLU A 173 -2.85 10.36 17.89
CA GLU A 173 -3.51 10.94 19.06
C GLU A 173 -3.93 12.40 18.83
N ASP A 174 -3.07 13.24 18.24
CA ASP A 174 -3.41 14.62 17.87
C ASP A 174 -4.56 14.71 16.86
N LEU A 175 -4.78 13.62 16.12
CA LEU A 175 -5.84 13.46 15.13
C LEU A 175 -7.10 12.81 15.72
N GLY A 176 -7.11 12.57 17.04
CA GLY A 176 -8.23 11.95 17.75
C GLY A 176 -8.37 10.45 17.47
N LEU A 177 -7.30 9.78 17.05
CA LEU A 177 -7.27 8.34 16.79
C LEU A 177 -6.61 7.63 17.96
N ALA A 178 -7.27 6.58 18.47
CA ALA A 178 -6.73 5.77 19.56
C ALA A 178 -5.85 4.62 19.01
N PRO A 179 -4.79 4.22 19.74
CA PRO A 179 -4.07 2.98 19.44
C PRO A 179 -5.03 1.79 19.38
N GLY A 180 -4.85 0.92 18.38
CA GLY A 180 -5.74 -0.22 18.18
C GLY A 180 -7.09 0.11 17.53
N GLN A 181 -7.44 1.38 17.31
CA GLN A 181 -8.68 1.75 16.62
C GLN A 181 -8.64 1.28 15.16
N VAL A 182 -9.74 0.67 14.70
CA VAL A 182 -9.90 0.27 13.29
C VAL A 182 -10.35 1.47 12.47
N VAL A 183 -9.61 1.76 11.40
CA VAL A 183 -9.83 2.95 10.56
C VAL A 183 -9.74 2.56 9.10
N GLY A 184 -10.73 2.92 8.29
CA GLY A 184 -10.65 2.84 6.84
C GLY A 184 -9.96 4.07 6.26
N VAL A 185 -9.10 3.91 5.27
CA VAL A 185 -8.53 5.03 4.51
C VAL A 185 -8.82 4.88 3.03
N HIS A 186 -9.18 5.98 2.37
CA HIS A 186 -9.35 6.03 0.92
C HIS A 186 -8.88 7.36 0.35
N CYS A 187 -8.69 7.40 -0.97
CA CYS A 187 -8.39 8.65 -1.67
C CYS A 187 -9.13 8.69 -3.01
N ARG A 188 -8.42 9.06 -4.10
CA ARG A 188 -8.96 8.98 -5.46
C ARG A 188 -8.84 7.58 -6.06
N SER A 189 -7.66 6.96 -5.99
CA SER A 189 -7.32 5.73 -6.73
C SER A 189 -6.39 4.76 -5.96
N GLY A 190 -6.44 4.82 -4.63
CA GLY A 190 -5.62 3.97 -3.76
C GLY A 190 -4.16 4.41 -3.56
N ALA A 191 -3.66 5.43 -4.27
CA ALA A 191 -2.25 5.85 -4.21
C ALA A 191 -1.89 6.57 -2.90
N ARG A 192 -2.62 7.63 -2.55
CA ARG A 192 -2.40 8.38 -1.30
C ARG A 192 -2.83 7.58 -0.07
N SER A 193 -3.86 6.75 -0.19
CA SER A 193 -4.37 5.94 0.92
C SER A 193 -3.43 4.80 1.31
N ALA A 194 -2.62 4.28 0.38
CA ALA A 194 -1.52 3.38 0.74
C ALA A 194 -0.48 4.06 1.64
N SER A 195 -0.10 5.31 1.36
CA SER A 195 0.79 6.10 2.24
C SER A 195 0.16 6.33 3.61
N ALA A 196 -1.11 6.74 3.64
CA ALA A 196 -1.87 6.92 4.89
C ALA A 196 -1.93 5.63 5.72
N PHE A 197 -2.18 4.49 5.08
CA PHE A 197 -2.18 3.18 5.72
C PHE A 197 -0.85 2.91 6.45
N TRP A 198 0.30 3.09 5.79
CA TRP A 198 1.59 2.83 6.41
C TRP A 198 1.91 3.81 7.54
N LEU A 199 1.59 5.09 7.38
CA LEU A 199 1.78 6.11 8.42
C LEU A 199 0.94 5.81 9.66
N LEU A 200 -0.32 5.42 9.50
CA LEU A 200 -1.21 5.06 10.60
C LEU A 200 -0.78 3.76 11.29
N ARG A 201 -0.39 2.73 10.53
CA ARG A 201 0.13 1.45 11.07
C ARG A 201 1.42 1.66 11.88
N GLN A 202 2.30 2.55 11.42
CA GLN A 202 3.52 2.92 12.15
C GLN A 202 3.20 3.53 13.53
N GLN A 203 2.03 4.15 13.67
CA GLN A 203 1.55 4.79 14.89
C GLN A 203 0.61 3.89 15.71
N GLY A 204 0.49 2.61 15.37
CA GLY A 204 -0.31 1.64 16.14
C GLY A 204 -1.81 1.62 15.84
N VAL A 205 -2.27 2.35 14.81
CA VAL A 205 -3.67 2.31 14.36
C VAL A 205 -3.91 1.07 13.48
N GLN A 206 -5.07 0.43 13.63
CA GLN A 206 -5.50 -0.70 12.78
C GLN A 206 -6.10 -0.18 11.48
N ALA A 207 -5.27 0.43 10.64
CA ALA A 207 -5.71 0.96 9.35
C ALA A 207 -6.04 -0.17 8.36
N ARG A 208 -7.14 -0.01 7.60
CA ARG A 208 -7.53 -0.81 6.43
C ARG A 208 -7.61 0.11 5.22
N ASN A 209 -7.12 -0.30 4.07
CA ASN A 209 -7.03 0.53 2.89
C ASN A 209 -8.11 0.15 1.86
N TYR A 210 -8.93 1.12 1.48
CA TYR A 210 -9.87 0.99 0.37
C TYR A 210 -9.18 1.34 -0.95
N LEU A 211 -8.64 0.32 -1.63
CA LEU A 211 -7.86 0.47 -2.85
C LEU A 211 -8.65 1.06 -4.02
N GLY A 212 -9.91 0.61 -4.19
CA GLY A 212 -10.82 1.11 -5.23
C GLY A 212 -11.02 2.62 -5.14
N SER A 213 -11.16 3.12 -3.90
CA SER A 213 -11.25 4.55 -3.59
C SER A 213 -12.38 5.24 -4.39
N MET A 214 -12.36 6.57 -4.52
CA MET A 214 -13.43 7.29 -5.22
C MET A 214 -13.64 6.87 -6.68
N LEU A 215 -12.59 6.45 -7.40
CA LEU A 215 -12.74 6.00 -8.79
C LEU A 215 -13.62 4.76 -8.93
N GLU A 216 -13.48 3.79 -8.01
CA GLU A 216 -14.40 2.66 -7.96
C GLU A 216 -15.76 3.13 -7.44
N TRP A 217 -15.77 3.88 -6.34
CA TRP A 217 -17.01 4.30 -5.68
C TRP A 217 -17.97 5.05 -6.60
N GLU A 218 -17.48 6.00 -7.39
CA GLU A 218 -18.29 6.79 -8.34
C GLU A 218 -18.67 6.00 -9.62
N ALA A 219 -17.98 4.90 -9.91
CA ALA A 219 -18.30 4.05 -11.05
C ALA A 219 -19.44 3.06 -10.75
N GLU A 220 -19.67 2.74 -9.48
CA GLU A 220 -20.76 1.86 -9.05
C GLU A 220 -22.07 2.66 -8.94
N ALA A 221 -23.09 2.23 -9.70
CA ALA A 221 -24.36 2.94 -9.78
C ALA A 221 -25.19 2.90 -8.47
N ASP A 222 -24.93 1.92 -7.61
CA ASP A 222 -25.65 1.68 -6.36
C ASP A 222 -24.99 2.32 -5.13
N LEU A 223 -23.82 2.95 -5.29
CA LEU A 223 -23.10 3.58 -4.19
C LEU A 223 -23.47 5.08 -4.05
N PRO A 224 -23.87 5.53 -2.86
CA PRO A 224 -24.26 6.93 -2.65
C PRO A 224 -23.05 7.86 -2.63
N VAL A 225 -23.20 9.07 -3.17
CA VAL A 225 -22.16 10.12 -3.14
C VAL A 225 -22.73 11.39 -2.52
N GLU A 226 -22.04 11.95 -1.54
CA GLU A 226 -22.34 13.29 -1.03
C GLU A 226 -21.58 14.33 -1.86
N ARG A 227 -22.29 15.39 -2.28
CA ARG A 227 -21.74 16.56 -2.96
C ARG A 227 -22.02 17.77 -2.10
#